data_AF-A0A3D8YIW8-F1
#
_entry.id   AF-A0A3D8YIW8-F1
#
_cell.length_a   1.000
_cell.length_b   1.000
_cell.length_c   1.000
_cell.angle_alpha   90.00
_cell.angle_beta   90.00
_cell.angle_gamma   90.00
#
_symmetry.space_group_name_H-M   'P 1'
#
loop_
_entity.id
_entity.type
_entity.pdbx_description
1 polymer ?
#
loop_
_entity_poly.entity_id
_entity_poly.type
_entity_poly.pdbx_seq_one_letter_code
_entity_poly.pdbx_strand_id
1 'polypeptide(L)'
;VFKDRKDNDFVLSPTLEENITEIAANFIKSYKQLPVHLYQIHTKFRDEIRPRFGLVRAREFIMKDGYSFHEDTESLDKEFLNTQSAYKEIVNDLGLDFRIVEADSGAIGGSK
;
A
#
# COMPACT_ATOMS: atom_id res chain seq x y z
N VAL A 1 15.12 7.80 12.49
CA VAL A 1 15.72 8.50 11.33
C VAL A 1 17.18 8.09 11.25
N PHE A 2 17.60 7.57 10.11
CA PHE A 2 18.98 7.15 9.82
C PHE A 2 19.68 8.27 9.05
N LYS A 3 21.00 8.40 9.22
CA LYS A 3 21.80 9.39 8.48
C LYS A 3 22.73 8.69 7.50
N ASP A 4 22.90 9.25 6.32
CA ASP A 4 23.97 8.82 5.41
C ASP A 4 25.33 9.43 5.82
N ARG A 5 26.39 9.12 5.05
CA ARG A 5 27.73 9.66 5.28
C ARG A 5 27.87 11.19 5.11
N LYS A 6 26.81 11.86 4.64
CA LYS A 6 26.72 13.30 4.43
C LYS A 6 25.71 13.94 5.39
N ASP A 7 25.30 13.22 6.44
CA ASP A 7 24.33 13.64 7.45
C ASP A 7 22.89 13.88 6.95
N ASN A 8 22.55 13.42 5.75
CA ASN A 8 21.18 13.51 5.22
C ASN A 8 20.26 12.55 5.97
N ASP A 9 19.05 13.00 6.29
CA ASP A 9 18.06 12.21 7.00
C ASP A 9 17.30 11.25 6.07
N PHE A 10 17.23 9.98 6.47
CA PHE A 10 16.52 8.91 5.78
C PHE A 10 15.66 8.09 6.74
N VAL A 11 14.69 7.40 6.16
CA VAL A 11 13.87 6.41 6.86
C VAL A 11 13.85 5.12 6.06
N LEU A 12 13.76 3.99 6.76
CA LEU A 12 13.39 2.74 6.12
C LEU A 12 11.87 2.73 6.02
N SER A 13 11.35 2.67 4.80
CA SER A 13 9.94 2.91 4.53
C SER A 13 9.04 1.82 5.13
N PRO A 14 8.12 2.18 6.05
CA PRO A 14 7.08 1.26 6.54
C PRO A 14 5.93 1.07 5.55
N THR A 15 5.78 2.04 4.63
CA THR A 15 4.83 2.17 3.53
C THR A 15 5.30 3.31 2.61
N LEU A 16 4.69 3.55 1.45
CA LEU A 16 5.20 4.42 0.38
C LEU A 16 4.16 5.39 -0.25
N GLU A 17 3.13 5.78 0.50
CA GLU A 17 2.08 6.73 0.10
C GLU A 17 2.66 8.08 -0.38
N GLU A 18 3.63 8.64 0.33
CA GLU A 18 4.23 9.94 -0.01
C GLU A 18 5.07 9.84 -1.29
N ASN A 19 5.91 8.80 -1.39
CA ASN A 19 6.78 8.58 -2.54
C ASN A 19 5.98 8.35 -3.82
N ILE A 20 4.93 7.51 -3.76
CA ILE A 20 4.11 7.23 -4.94
C ILE A 20 3.27 8.45 -5.34
N THR A 21 2.84 9.26 -4.37
CA THR A 21 2.16 10.54 -4.63
C THR A 21 3.09 11.53 -5.31
N GLU A 22 4.36 11.63 -4.88
CA GLU A 22 5.36 12.46 -5.55
C GLU A 22 5.60 12.01 -7.01
N ILE A 23 5.70 10.70 -7.24
CA ILE A 23 5.80 10.13 -8.59
C ILE A 23 4.56 10.51 -9.40
N ALA A 24 3.36 10.23 -8.90
CA ALA A 24 2.11 10.54 -9.59
C ALA A 24 1.99 12.03 -9.93
N ALA A 25 2.31 12.91 -8.98
CA ALA A 25 2.30 14.36 -9.19
C ALA A 25 3.26 14.79 -10.31
N ASN A 26 4.38 14.10 -10.51
CA ASN A 26 5.36 14.40 -11.55
C ASN A 26 4.99 13.86 -12.93
N PHE A 27 4.21 12.78 -13.04
CA PHE A 27 3.94 12.11 -14.33
C PHE A 27 2.47 12.13 -14.79
N ILE A 28 1.52 12.27 -13.87
CA ILE A 28 0.09 12.37 -14.17
C ILE A 28 -0.26 13.87 -14.30
N LYS A 29 -0.43 14.34 -15.53
CA LYS A 29 -0.66 15.76 -15.85
C LYS A 29 -2.02 16.02 -16.50
N SER A 30 -2.77 14.97 -16.85
CA SER A 30 -4.08 15.08 -17.45
C SER A 30 -5.02 14.01 -16.91
N TYR A 31 -6.29 14.36 -16.74
CA TYR A 31 -7.37 13.42 -16.41
C TYR A 31 -7.45 12.25 -17.42
N LYS A 32 -7.02 12.45 -18.66
CA LYS A 32 -6.96 11.40 -19.69
C LYS A 32 -5.98 10.26 -19.37
N GLN A 33 -5.07 10.48 -18.43
CA GLN A 33 -4.16 9.45 -17.93
C GLN A 33 -4.78 8.65 -16.79
N LEU A 34 -5.92 9.08 -16.24
CA LEU A 34 -6.62 8.41 -15.15
C LEU A 34 -7.72 7.48 -15.69
N PRO A 35 -8.05 6.39 -14.96
CA PRO A 35 -7.43 5.95 -13.71
C PRO A 35 -6.07 5.26 -13.92
N VAL A 36 -5.21 5.29 -12.90
CA VAL A 36 -3.95 4.53 -12.85
C VAL A 36 -3.87 3.78 -11.53
N HIS A 37 -3.47 2.52 -11.56
CA HIS A 37 -3.12 1.73 -10.38
C HIS A 37 -1.65 1.33 -10.47
N LEU A 38 -0.82 1.83 -9.55
CA LEU A 38 0.59 1.49 -9.42
C LEU A 38 0.77 0.56 -8.21
N TYR A 39 1.54 -0.51 -8.37
CA TYR A 39 1.85 -1.41 -7.24
C TYR A 39 3.29 -1.88 -7.30
N GLN A 40 3.77 -2.38 -6.18
CA GLN A 40 5.08 -3.01 -6.07
C GLN A 40 5.02 -4.19 -5.11
N ILE A 41 6.07 -5.02 -5.16
CA ILE A 41 6.36 -6.03 -4.14
C ILE A 41 7.75 -5.71 -3.62
N HIS A 42 7.82 -5.22 -2.39
CA HIS A 42 9.08 -4.71 -1.83
C HIS A 42 9.15 -4.95 -0.32
N THR A 43 10.37 -5.07 0.19
CA THR A 43 10.66 -5.17 1.61
C THR A 43 10.29 -3.87 2.34
N LYS A 44 9.57 -3.99 3.45
CA LYS A 44 9.19 -2.88 4.32
C LYS A 44 9.82 -3.07 5.69
N PHE A 45 10.00 -1.97 6.41
CA PHE A 45 10.52 -1.98 7.77
C PHE A 45 9.57 -1.27 8.72
N ARG A 46 9.13 -1.96 9.78
CA ARG A 46 8.35 -1.38 10.88
C ARG A 46 9.05 -1.77 12.18
N ASP A 47 9.45 -0.78 12.98
CA ASP A 47 10.12 -1.04 14.25
C ASP A 47 9.13 -1.51 15.32
N GLU A 48 8.67 -2.75 15.16
CA GLU A 48 7.74 -3.39 16.08
C GLU A 48 8.40 -3.57 17.45
N ILE A 49 7.74 -3.01 18.48
CA ILE A 49 8.19 -3.00 19.88
C ILE A 49 8.34 -4.43 20.39
N ARG A 50 7.41 -5.33 20.02
CA ARG A 50 7.43 -6.74 20.43
C ARG A 50 7.25 -7.69 19.24
N PRO A 51 8.33 -8.00 18.48
CA PRO A 51 8.27 -8.97 17.38
C PRO A 51 7.95 -10.37 17.91
N ARG A 52 6.97 -11.05 17.31
CA ARG A 52 6.49 -12.38 17.77
C ARG A 52 5.95 -13.19 16.59
N PHE A 53 5.79 -14.50 16.79
CA PHE A 53 5.14 -15.39 15.82
C PHE A 53 5.83 -15.47 14.44
N GLY A 54 7.15 -15.30 14.41
CA GLY A 54 7.94 -15.40 13.17
C GLY A 54 7.50 -14.39 12.13
N LEU A 55 7.10 -14.87 10.95
CA LEU A 55 6.72 -14.03 9.80
C LEU A 55 5.44 -13.20 10.02
N VAL A 56 4.58 -13.60 10.96
CA VAL A 56 3.29 -12.94 11.17
C VAL A 56 3.46 -11.54 11.78
N ARG A 57 4.47 -11.33 12.63
CA ARG A 57 4.74 -10.03 13.27
C ARG A 57 6.23 -9.80 13.44
N ALA A 58 6.88 -9.54 12.31
CA ALA A 58 8.30 -9.23 12.17
C ALA A 58 8.56 -7.72 12.02
N ARG A 59 9.83 -7.31 12.05
CA ARG A 59 10.25 -5.92 11.77
C ARG A 59 10.51 -5.65 10.30
N GLU A 60 11.03 -6.65 9.59
CA GLU A 60 11.28 -6.62 8.16
C GLU A 60 10.41 -7.68 7.50
N PHE A 61 9.65 -7.29 6.48
CA PHE A 61 8.71 -8.18 5.80
C PHE A 61 8.48 -7.73 4.34
N ILE A 62 8.11 -8.68 3.48
CA ILE A 62 7.73 -8.38 2.10
C ILE A 62 6.27 -7.94 2.08
N MET A 63 5.98 -6.87 1.36
CA MET A 63 4.61 -6.38 1.17
C MET A 63 4.36 -6.09 -0.29
N LYS A 64 3.17 -6.49 -0.75
CA LYS A 64 2.54 -5.96 -1.96
C LYS A 64 1.66 -4.79 -1.56
N ASP A 65 2.07 -3.60 -1.94
CA ASP A 65 1.36 -2.33 -1.76
C ASP A 65 0.93 -1.77 -3.11
N GLY A 66 -0.33 -1.35 -3.21
CA GLY A 66 -0.94 -0.80 -4.42
C GLY A 66 -1.63 0.53 -4.13
N TYR A 67 -1.51 1.46 -5.07
CA TYR A 67 -1.95 2.84 -4.95
C TYR A 67 -2.63 3.26 -6.25
N SER A 68 -3.89 3.68 -6.15
CA SER A 68 -4.69 4.06 -7.31
C SER A 68 -5.04 5.54 -7.29
N PHE A 69 -4.99 6.16 -8.47
CA PHE A 69 -5.28 7.57 -8.70
C PHE A 69 -6.48 7.69 -9.64
N HIS A 70 -7.42 8.55 -9.27
CA HIS A 70 -8.73 8.66 -9.91
C HIS A 70 -9.13 10.13 -10.07
N GLU A 71 -9.93 10.41 -11.11
CA GLU A 71 -10.46 11.76 -11.33
C GLU A 71 -11.65 12.08 -10.41
N ASP A 72 -12.38 11.06 -9.98
CA ASP A 72 -13.55 11.17 -9.11
C ASP A 72 -13.74 9.93 -8.21
N THR A 73 -14.69 10.04 -7.29
CA THR A 73 -15.03 8.98 -6.32
C THR A 73 -15.69 7.77 -6.97
N GLU A 74 -16.41 7.93 -8.08
CA GLU A 74 -17.06 6.78 -8.74
C GLU A 74 -16.01 5.85 -9.37
N SER A 75 -15.00 6.44 -10.00
CA SER A 75 -13.82 5.74 -10.52
C SER A 75 -13.04 5.04 -9.39
N LEU A 76 -12.88 5.71 -8.24
CA LEU A 76 -12.25 5.12 -7.05
C LEU A 76 -13.05 3.93 -6.50
N ASP A 77 -14.37 4.08 -6.32
CA ASP A 77 -15.24 3.02 -5.78
C ASP A 77 -15.22 1.78 -6.70
N LYS A 78 -15.19 1.98 -8.03
CA LYS A 78 -15.02 0.88 -9.01
C LYS A 78 -13.69 0.16 -8.83
N GLU A 79 -12.59 0.89 -8.70
CA GLU A 79 -11.26 0.29 -8.54
C GLU A 79 -11.06 -0.37 -7.18
N PHE A 80 -11.72 0.14 -6.14
CA PHE A 80 -11.76 -0.50 -4.83
C PHE A 80 -12.41 -1.88 -4.91
N LEU A 81 -13.56 -2.01 -5.59
CA LEU A 81 -14.23 -3.29 -5.81
C LEU A 81 -13.41 -4.23 -6.73
N ASN A 82 -12.73 -3.68 -7.73
CA ASN A 82 -11.81 -4.42 -8.59
C ASN A 82 -10.65 -5.01 -7.76
N THR A 83 -10.00 -4.18 -6.93
CA THR A 83 -8.92 -4.60 -6.02
C THR A 83 -9.41 -5.66 -5.03
N GLN A 84 -10.60 -5.48 -4.45
CA GLN A 84 -11.22 -6.49 -3.58
C GLN A 84 -11.38 -7.83 -4.31
N SER A 85 -11.85 -7.81 -5.55
CA SER A 85 -12.05 -9.02 -6.36
C SER A 85 -10.73 -9.70 -6.69
N ALA A 86 -9.71 -8.93 -7.09
CA ALA A 86 -8.36 -9.46 -7.32
C ALA A 86 -7.76 -10.11 -6.07
N TYR A 87 -7.96 -9.53 -4.88
CA TYR A 87 -7.49 -10.15 -3.63
C TYR A 87 -8.24 -11.45 -3.30
N LYS A 88 -9.54 -11.54 -3.62
CA LYS A 88 -10.28 -12.80 -3.47
C LYS A 88 -9.67 -13.88 -4.34
N GLU A 89 -9.39 -13.59 -5.60
CA GLU A 89 -8.77 -14.55 -6.53
C GLU A 89 -7.39 -14.99 -6.05
N ILE A 90 -6.52 -14.04 -5.65
CA ILE A 90 -5.19 -14.35 -5.11
C ILE A 90 -5.29 -15.30 -3.90
N VAL A 91 -6.18 -15.01 -2.95
CA VAL A 91 -6.29 -15.83 -1.73
C VAL A 91 -6.95 -17.19 -2.01
N ASN A 92 -7.89 -17.25 -2.96
CA ASN A 92 -8.46 -18.52 -3.46
C ASN A 92 -7.38 -19.40 -4.12
N ASP A 93 -6.53 -18.82 -4.97
CA ASP A 93 -5.45 -19.54 -5.65
C ASP A 93 -4.40 -20.07 -4.68
N LEU A 94 -4.21 -19.39 -3.54
CA LEU A 94 -3.37 -19.86 -2.44
C LEU A 94 -4.02 -20.98 -1.61
N GLY A 95 -5.28 -21.33 -1.88
CA GLY A 95 -6.00 -22.41 -1.20
C GLY A 95 -6.34 -22.11 0.27
N LEU A 96 -6.48 -20.84 0.63
CA LEU A 96 -6.76 -20.41 2.01
C LEU A 96 -8.26 -20.21 2.24
N ASP A 97 -8.75 -20.60 3.41
CA ASP A 97 -10.10 -20.21 3.87
C ASP A 97 -10.05 -18.78 4.44
N PHE A 98 -10.83 -17.87 3.86
CA PHE A 98 -10.82 -16.46 4.23
C PHE A 98 -12.22 -15.84 4.22
N ARG A 99 -12.33 -14.68 4.88
CA ARG A 99 -13.54 -13.86 4.95
C ARG A 99 -13.20 -12.41 4.71
N ILE A 100 -14.10 -11.70 4.02
CA ILE A 100 -14.04 -10.25 3.87
C ILE A 100 -14.78 -9.64 5.05
N VAL A 101 -14.15 -8.70 5.72
CA VAL A 101 -14.70 -7.99 6.88
C VAL A 101 -14.52 -6.50 6.70
N GLU A 102 -15.40 -5.72 7.32
CA GLU A 102 -15.20 -4.28 7.47
C GLU A 102 -14.02 -4.01 8.42
N ALA A 103 -13.25 -2.97 8.15
CA ALA A 103 -12.06 -2.63 8.89
C ALA A 103 -11.97 -1.11 9.12
N ASP A 104 -11.34 -0.72 10.22
CA ASP A 104 -11.01 0.67 10.52
C ASP A 104 -9.90 1.18 9.59
N SER A 105 -10.01 2.41 9.11
CA SER A 105 -9.03 3.03 8.20
C SER A 105 -7.70 3.38 8.89
N GLY A 106 -7.71 3.52 10.21
CA GLY A 106 -6.52 3.68 11.04
C GLY A 106 -5.64 4.87 10.62
N ALA A 107 -4.32 4.73 10.78
CA ALA A 107 -3.36 5.80 10.55
C ALA A 107 -3.11 6.15 9.07
N ILE A 108 -3.56 5.29 8.13
CA ILE A 108 -3.45 5.53 6.68
C ILE A 108 -4.51 6.56 6.24
N GLY A 109 -5.56 6.75 7.04
CA GLY A 109 -6.65 7.67 6.74
C GLY A 109 -7.63 7.11 5.72
N GLY A 110 -8.73 7.84 5.53
CA GLY A 110 -9.88 7.40 4.74
C GLY A 110 -11.16 7.46 5.57
N SER A 111 -12.26 7.85 4.93
CA SER A 111 -13.57 7.95 5.54
C SER A 111 -14.58 7.16 4.73
N LYS A 112 -14.92 5.99 5.26
CA LYS A 112 -16.21 5.31 5.16
C LYS A 112 -16.26 4.27 6.28
#